data_AF-A0A916VE07-F1
#
_entry.id   AF-A0A916VE07-F1
#
_cell.length_a   1.000
_cell.length_b   1.000
_cell.length_c   1.000
_cell.angle_alpha   90.00
_cell.angle_beta   90.00
_cell.angle_gamma   90.00
#
_symmetry.space_group_name_H-M   'P 1'
#
loop_
_entity.id
_entity.type
_entity.pdbx_description
1 polymer ?
#
loop_
_entity_poly.entity_id
_entity_poly.type
_entity_poly.pdbx_seq_one_letter_code
_entity_poly.pdbx_strand_id
1 'polypeptide(L)'
;MNHKEKRVIMLLNAAIAIAAAALALNLFWSLKDESSGLADRMAAVEETEKSEKTETKSDSASDQKGTGETSTENDSRVKTQEEIKELMESRSSKLFPDINQRYLENEEAKMLKTYEQAQYAIDELYALNGRTFVENHSVIKKYFTKQSDGKYYKTWYDGGTSATIDREDFNRYGQKNLDLLVSRREELSK
;
A
#
# COMPACT_ATOMS: atom_id res chain seq x y z
N MET A 1 -48.52 8.69 23.91
CA MET A 1 -48.01 8.14 22.64
C MET A 1 -49.08 8.32 21.57
N ASN A 2 -48.86 9.27 20.65
CA ASN A 2 -49.83 9.73 19.67
C ASN A 2 -49.96 8.79 18.46
N HIS A 3 -51.08 8.85 17.74
CA HIS A 3 -51.34 7.98 16.57
C HIS A 3 -50.27 8.09 15.46
N LYS A 4 -49.58 9.23 15.37
CA LYS A 4 -48.49 9.46 14.41
C LYS A 4 -47.22 8.68 14.78
N GLU A 5 -46.86 8.62 16.06
CA GLU A 5 -45.67 7.89 16.56
C GLU A 5 -45.78 6.38 16.31
N LYS A 6 -46.97 5.81 16.52
CA LYS A 6 -47.24 4.39 16.22
C LYS A 6 -47.05 4.03 14.74
N ARG A 7 -47.37 4.93 13.80
CA ARG A 7 -47.15 4.71 12.37
C ARG A 7 -45.67 4.76 11.98
N VAL A 8 -44.90 5.67 12.55
CA VAL A 8 -43.45 5.77 12.27
C VAL A 8 -42.71 4.51 12.71
N ILE A 9 -42.99 4.01 13.92
CA ILE A 9 -42.38 2.77 14.45
C ILE A 9 -42.77 1.55 13.59
N MET A 10 -44.02 1.48 13.13
CA MET A 10 -44.49 0.36 12.31
C MET A 10 -43.85 0.33 10.92
N LEU A 11 -43.57 1.49 10.32
CA LEU A 11 -42.86 1.59 9.04
C LEU A 11 -41.37 1.22 9.16
N LEU A 12 -40.73 1.52 10.29
CA LEU A 12 -39.30 1.24 10.51
C LEU A 12 -39.00 -0.27 10.52
N ASN A 13 -39.86 -1.08 11.14
CA ASN A 13 -39.68 -2.53 11.20
C ASN A 13 -39.90 -3.24 9.84
N ALA A 14 -40.68 -2.67 8.92
CA ALA A 14 -40.90 -3.25 7.60
C ALA A 14 -39.68 -3.15 6.68
N ALA A 15 -38.88 -2.08 6.81
CA ALA A 15 -37.68 -1.87 5.98
C ALA A 15 -36.54 -2.84 6.29
N ILE A 16 -36.38 -3.23 7.56
CA ILE A 16 -35.28 -4.09 8.03
C ILE A 16 -35.40 -5.52 7.46
N ALA A 17 -36.63 -6.05 7.34
CA ALA A 17 -36.86 -7.41 6.84
C ALA A 17 -36.50 -7.58 5.35
N ILE A 18 -36.65 -6.52 4.53
CA ILE A 18 -36.39 -6.57 3.09
C ILE A 18 -34.88 -6.62 2.81
N ALA A 19 -34.07 -5.91 3.59
CA ALA A 19 -32.61 -5.88 3.43
C ALA A 19 -31.95 -7.25 3.70
N ALA A 20 -32.44 -8.02 4.68
CA ALA A 20 -31.92 -9.34 5.02
C ALA A 20 -32.12 -10.38 3.90
N ALA A 21 -33.26 -10.35 3.20
CA ALA A 21 -33.58 -11.31 2.14
C ALA A 21 -32.71 -11.11 0.88
N ALA A 22 -32.35 -9.87 0.54
CA ALA A 22 -31.51 -9.56 -0.63
C ALA A 22 -30.05 -10.01 -0.47
N LEU A 23 -29.52 -10.00 0.76
CA LEU A 23 -28.16 -10.48 1.05
C LEU A 23 -28.06 -12.00 0.94
N ALA A 24 -29.06 -12.74 1.44
CA ALA A 24 -29.06 -14.20 1.41
C ALA A 24 -29.05 -14.79 -0.03
N LEU A 25 -29.71 -14.12 -0.98
CA LEU A 25 -29.74 -14.56 -2.39
C LEU A 25 -28.40 -14.36 -3.11
N ASN A 26 -27.65 -13.29 -2.81
CA ASN A 26 -26.34 -13.05 -3.42
C ASN A 26 -25.29 -14.09 -2.98
N LEU A 27 -25.27 -14.48 -1.69
CA LEU A 27 -24.35 -15.54 -1.24
C LEU A 27 -24.67 -16.91 -1.86
N PHE A 28 -25.94 -17.22 -2.13
CA PHE A 28 -26.32 -18.53 -2.67
C PHE A 28 -25.93 -18.74 -4.14
N TRP A 29 -25.85 -17.67 -4.94
CA TRP A 29 -25.38 -17.75 -6.32
C TRP A 29 -23.84 -17.77 -6.41
N SER A 30 -23.15 -17.02 -5.53
CA SER A 30 -21.68 -16.98 -5.51
C SER A 30 -21.00 -18.29 -5.09
N LEU A 31 -21.73 -19.26 -4.54
CA LEU A 31 -21.18 -20.55 -4.08
C LEU A 31 -21.18 -21.65 -5.15
N LYS A 32 -21.67 -21.39 -6.36
CA LYS A 32 -21.93 -22.44 -7.37
C LYS A 32 -20.91 -22.51 -8.53
N ASP A 33 -20.10 -21.47 -8.72
CA ASP A 33 -19.20 -21.37 -9.88
C ASP A 33 -17.77 -21.90 -9.62
N GLU A 34 -17.48 -22.38 -8.41
CA GLU A 34 -16.13 -22.80 -7.99
C GLU A 34 -15.83 -24.30 -8.23
N SER A 35 -16.21 -24.87 -9.39
CA SER A 35 -15.93 -26.29 -9.69
C SER A 35 -15.57 -26.66 -11.14
N SER A 36 -15.00 -25.74 -11.93
CA SER A 36 -14.39 -26.10 -13.22
C SER A 36 -13.28 -25.14 -13.65
N GLY A 37 -12.02 -25.59 -13.63
CA GLY A 37 -10.91 -24.78 -14.16
C GLY A 37 -9.47 -25.23 -13.87
N LEU A 38 -9.22 -26.42 -13.31
CA LEU A 38 -7.89 -26.82 -12.82
C LEU A 38 -7.32 -28.03 -13.59
N ALA A 39 -7.10 -27.89 -14.92
CA ALA A 39 -6.49 -28.92 -15.77
C ALA A 39 -5.97 -28.45 -17.16
N ASP A 40 -5.23 -27.34 -17.25
CA ASP A 40 -4.30 -26.98 -18.36
C ASP A 40 -3.52 -25.73 -17.86
N ARG A 41 -2.18 -25.59 -17.89
CA ARG A 41 -1.11 -26.26 -18.65
C ARG A 41 0.20 -26.31 -17.85
N MET A 42 0.80 -27.48 -17.70
CA MET A 42 2.26 -27.61 -17.51
C MET A 42 2.90 -27.86 -18.87
N ALA A 43 3.69 -26.91 -19.41
CA ALA A 43 4.63 -27.19 -20.49
C ALA A 43 5.66 -26.05 -20.66
N ALA A 44 6.94 -26.44 -20.78
CA ALA A 44 8.07 -25.67 -21.32
C ALA A 44 8.60 -24.46 -20.51
N VAL A 45 9.92 -24.26 -20.32
CA VAL A 45 11.08 -25.17 -20.43
C VAL A 45 12.29 -24.52 -19.68
N GLU A 46 13.33 -25.30 -19.38
CA GLU A 46 14.58 -24.89 -18.68
C GLU A 46 15.57 -24.02 -19.52
N GLU A 47 16.69 -23.66 -18.86
CA GLU A 47 17.91 -22.94 -19.31
C GLU A 47 17.79 -21.40 -19.50
N THR A 48 18.86 -20.59 -19.38
CA THR A 48 20.32 -20.86 -19.22
C THR A 48 21.01 -19.89 -18.22
N GLU A 49 22.25 -20.20 -17.83
CA GLU A 49 23.26 -19.31 -17.17
C GLU A 49 23.69 -18.12 -18.10
N LYS A 50 24.33 -17.02 -17.68
CA LYS A 50 25.69 -16.91 -17.09
C LYS A 50 26.13 -15.44 -16.86
N SER A 51 27.22 -15.28 -16.09
CA SER A 51 28.15 -14.13 -15.84
C SER A 51 28.30 -13.07 -16.97
N GLU A 52 28.81 -11.84 -16.75
CA GLU A 52 30.08 -11.54 -16.05
C GLU A 52 30.28 -10.06 -15.60
N LYS A 53 31.29 -9.88 -14.75
CA LYS A 53 31.78 -8.66 -14.09
C LYS A 53 32.79 -7.89 -14.95
N THR A 54 32.76 -6.55 -14.92
CA THR A 54 33.96 -5.72 -15.11
C THR A 54 33.95 -4.48 -14.23
N GLU A 55 35.00 -4.33 -13.41
CA GLU A 55 35.36 -3.07 -12.75
C GLU A 55 36.37 -2.33 -13.63
N THR A 56 36.27 -1.01 -13.75
CA THR A 56 37.40 -0.18 -14.18
C THR A 56 37.48 1.09 -13.34
N LYS A 57 38.56 1.21 -12.57
CA LYS A 57 38.93 2.37 -11.76
C LYS A 57 39.81 3.31 -12.57
N SER A 58 39.60 4.63 -12.45
CA SER A 58 40.57 5.63 -12.88
C SER A 58 40.56 6.83 -11.95
N ASP A 59 41.70 7.10 -11.31
CA ASP A 59 41.90 8.24 -10.41
C ASP A 59 42.31 9.50 -11.22
N SER A 60 41.87 10.70 -10.80
CA SER A 60 42.65 11.95 -10.87
C SER A 60 41.94 13.07 -10.09
N ALA A 61 42.70 13.80 -9.28
CA ALA A 61 42.20 14.93 -8.48
C ALA A 61 42.71 16.26 -9.02
N SER A 62 41.93 17.33 -8.83
CA SER A 62 42.44 18.69 -8.58
C SER A 62 41.33 19.57 -8.00
N ASP A 63 41.66 20.39 -7.01
CA ASP A 63 40.75 21.32 -6.35
C ASP A 63 40.25 22.44 -7.27
N GLN A 64 39.01 22.91 -7.06
CA GLN A 64 38.82 24.36 -6.91
C GLN A 64 37.62 24.77 -6.04
N LYS A 65 37.97 25.57 -5.02
CA LYS A 65 37.10 26.31 -4.09
C LYS A 65 36.03 27.15 -4.80
N GLY A 66 34.76 26.88 -4.49
CA GLY A 66 33.61 27.72 -4.86
C GLY A 66 32.55 27.72 -3.74
N THR A 67 32.19 28.91 -3.26
CA THR A 67 31.19 29.07 -2.19
C THR A 67 29.79 28.77 -2.74
N GLY A 68 29.13 27.76 -2.20
CA GLY A 68 27.72 27.46 -2.45
C GLY A 68 27.14 26.80 -1.21
N GLU A 69 25.93 27.20 -0.83
CA GLU A 69 25.24 26.62 0.31
C GLU A 69 24.88 25.17 -0.02
N THR A 70 25.66 24.23 0.51
CA THR A 70 25.42 22.80 0.29
C THR A 70 24.19 22.37 1.09
N SER A 71 23.02 22.47 0.46
CA SER A 71 21.92 21.53 0.75
C SER A 71 22.46 20.14 0.50
N THR A 72 22.99 19.54 1.57
CA THR A 72 23.49 18.17 1.52
C THR A 72 22.28 17.28 1.51
N GLU A 73 21.77 16.98 0.32
CA GLU A 73 20.93 15.81 0.09
C GLU A 73 21.77 14.58 0.45
N ASN A 74 21.74 14.25 1.73
CA ASN A 74 22.35 13.05 2.26
C ASN A 74 21.52 11.88 1.74
N ASP A 75 21.97 11.27 0.64
CA ASP A 75 21.36 10.08 0.01
C ASP A 75 21.58 8.81 0.86
N SER A 76 21.46 8.97 2.18
CA SER A 76 21.19 7.88 3.10
C SER A 76 19.77 7.38 2.84
N ARG A 77 19.67 6.11 2.44
CA ARG A 77 18.39 5.38 2.37
C ARG A 77 17.72 5.24 3.74
N VAL A 78 18.52 5.19 4.82
CA VAL A 78 18.02 5.25 6.19
C VAL A 78 17.68 6.69 6.52
N LYS A 79 16.41 6.96 6.80
CA LYS A 79 15.85 8.28 7.12
C LYS A 79 15.72 8.51 8.62
N THR A 80 15.91 9.76 9.02
CA THR A 80 15.63 10.28 10.37
C THR A 80 14.12 10.27 10.67
N GLN A 81 13.72 10.47 11.93
CA GLN A 81 12.29 10.52 12.27
C GLN A 81 11.62 11.78 11.73
N GLU A 82 12.38 12.86 11.65
CA GLU A 82 12.02 14.15 11.10
C GLU A 82 11.73 14.01 9.59
N GLU A 83 12.64 13.38 8.84
CA GLU A 83 12.42 13.05 7.41
C GLU A 83 11.19 12.13 7.22
N ILE A 84 11.03 11.08 8.04
CA ILE A 84 9.87 10.18 7.92
C ILE A 84 8.55 10.93 8.15
N LYS A 85 8.52 11.83 9.14
CA LYS A 85 7.35 12.68 9.39
C LYS A 85 7.09 13.64 8.22
N GLU A 86 8.12 14.26 7.67
CA GLU A 86 8.00 15.14 6.50
C GLU A 86 7.50 14.38 5.26
N LEU A 87 8.02 13.19 4.99
CA LEU A 87 7.57 12.31 3.90
C LEU A 87 6.10 11.89 4.08
N MET A 88 5.65 11.66 5.32
CA MET A 88 4.25 11.37 5.63
C MET A 88 3.33 12.58 5.42
N GLU A 89 3.75 13.76 5.89
CA GLU A 89 2.97 15.00 5.76
C GLU A 89 2.96 15.54 4.33
N SER A 90 4.03 15.33 3.55
CA SER A 90 4.14 15.67 2.14
C SER A 90 3.04 15.01 1.29
N ARG A 91 2.50 15.77 0.33
CA ARG A 91 1.49 15.29 -0.62
C ARG A 91 2.10 14.54 -1.81
N SER A 92 3.29 14.92 -2.25
CA SER A 92 3.97 14.35 -3.42
C SER A 92 4.90 13.18 -3.09
N SER A 93 5.36 13.09 -1.83
CA SER A 93 6.35 12.09 -1.42
C SER A 93 5.73 10.75 -1.01
N LYS A 94 6.56 9.71 -1.12
CA LYS A 94 6.38 8.35 -0.61
C LYS A 94 7.41 8.08 0.48
N LEU A 95 7.10 7.19 1.41
CA LEU A 95 8.06 6.63 2.36
C LEU A 95 9.11 5.77 1.64
N PHE A 96 8.69 4.99 0.65
CA PHE A 96 9.57 4.12 -0.13
C PHE A 96 9.25 4.22 -1.65
N PRO A 97 9.87 5.15 -2.39
CA PRO A 97 9.54 5.39 -3.79
C PRO A 97 9.91 4.22 -4.73
N ASP A 98 10.86 3.38 -4.34
CA ASP A 98 11.44 2.28 -5.12
C ASP A 98 11.12 0.88 -4.57
N ILE A 99 10.11 0.77 -3.69
CA ILE A 99 9.70 -0.48 -3.01
C ILE A 99 9.29 -1.63 -3.95
N ASN A 100 8.91 -1.33 -5.19
CA ASN A 100 8.60 -2.32 -6.23
C ASN A 100 9.77 -2.61 -7.19
N GLN A 101 10.94 -1.99 -6.99
CA GLN A 101 12.10 -2.09 -7.88
C GLN A 101 13.35 -2.71 -7.21
N ARG A 102 13.42 -2.71 -5.88
CA ARG A 102 14.49 -3.34 -5.10
C ARG A 102 13.99 -3.94 -3.78
N TYR A 103 14.83 -4.74 -3.14
CA TYR A 103 14.59 -5.16 -1.75
C TYR A 103 14.92 -4.01 -0.79
N LEU A 104 14.11 -3.87 0.26
CA LEU A 104 14.40 -3.03 1.41
C LEU A 104 15.36 -3.75 2.36
N GLU A 105 16.25 -2.98 2.97
CA GLU A 105 17.15 -3.44 4.01
C GLU A 105 16.45 -3.40 5.39
N ASN A 106 16.91 -4.25 6.32
CA ASN A 106 16.33 -4.30 7.67
C ASN A 106 16.43 -2.95 8.40
N GLU A 107 17.49 -2.16 8.17
CA GLU A 107 17.65 -0.85 8.80
C GLU A 107 16.69 0.21 8.25
N GLU A 108 16.32 0.11 6.96
CA GLU A 108 15.27 0.94 6.38
C GLU A 108 13.90 0.61 6.99
N ALA A 109 13.56 -0.68 7.16
CA ALA A 109 12.33 -1.04 7.87
C ALA A 109 12.34 -0.59 9.35
N LYS A 110 13.49 -0.70 10.02
CA LYS A 110 13.67 -0.24 11.41
C LYS A 110 13.55 1.27 11.60
N MET A 111 13.65 2.09 10.55
CA MET A 111 13.42 3.54 10.67
C MET A 111 11.94 3.86 10.95
N LEU A 112 11.02 2.93 10.66
CA LEU A 112 9.63 3.01 11.10
C LEU A 112 9.59 2.66 12.59
N LYS A 113 9.19 3.62 13.44
CA LYS A 113 9.15 3.53 14.91
C LYS A 113 7.73 3.42 15.48
N THR A 114 6.69 3.72 14.70
CA THR A 114 5.29 3.58 15.13
C THR A 114 4.53 2.58 14.26
N TYR A 115 3.51 1.94 14.84
CA TYR A 115 2.58 1.09 14.11
C TYR A 115 1.97 1.82 12.88
N GLU A 116 1.64 3.10 13.04
CA GLU A 116 1.07 3.94 11.98
C GLU A 116 2.06 4.16 10.81
N GLN A 117 3.33 4.44 11.10
CA GLN A 117 4.38 4.55 10.07
C GLN A 117 4.54 3.24 9.28
N ALA A 118 4.55 2.10 9.97
CA ALA A 118 4.62 0.78 9.33
C ALA A 118 3.37 0.46 8.51
N GLN A 119 2.19 0.82 9.01
CA GLN A 119 0.93 0.64 8.28
C GLN A 119 0.87 1.50 7.02
N TYR A 120 1.27 2.78 7.05
CA TYR A 120 1.32 3.60 5.84
C TYR A 120 2.34 3.10 4.82
N ALA A 121 3.49 2.57 5.24
CA ALA A 121 4.45 1.96 4.30
C ALA A 121 3.84 0.74 3.58
N ILE A 122 3.08 -0.09 4.29
CA ILE A 122 2.32 -1.21 3.70
C ILE A 122 1.24 -0.67 2.76
N ASP A 123 0.44 0.31 3.18
CA ASP A 123 -0.63 0.86 2.34
C ASP A 123 -0.06 1.62 1.11
N GLU A 124 1.13 2.22 1.17
CA GLU A 124 1.81 2.79 -0.01
C GLU A 124 2.22 1.71 -1.01
N LEU A 125 2.71 0.55 -0.55
CA LEU A 125 2.99 -0.61 -1.41
C LEU A 125 1.72 -1.13 -2.08
N TYR A 126 0.63 -1.28 -1.32
CA TYR A 126 -0.68 -1.61 -1.89
C TYR A 126 -1.20 -0.55 -2.88
N ALA A 127 -1.02 0.74 -2.61
CA ALA A 127 -1.41 1.83 -3.49
C ALA A 127 -0.67 1.76 -4.84
N LEU A 128 0.64 1.49 -4.80
CA LEU A 128 1.49 1.29 -5.97
C LEU A 128 1.09 0.06 -6.81
N ASN A 129 0.43 -0.92 -6.20
CA ASN A 129 -0.13 -2.10 -6.86
C ASN A 129 -1.62 -1.95 -7.22
N GLY A 130 -2.18 -0.74 -7.14
CA GLY A 130 -3.53 -0.45 -7.62
C GLY A 130 -4.65 -0.72 -6.61
N ARG A 131 -4.37 -0.83 -5.31
CA ARG A 131 -5.41 -0.95 -4.29
C ARG A 131 -6.27 0.32 -4.20
N THR A 132 -7.58 0.17 -4.24
CA THR A 132 -8.56 1.26 -3.97
C THR A 132 -8.77 1.40 -2.47
N PHE A 133 -8.67 2.61 -1.93
CA PHE A 133 -8.97 2.90 -0.52
C PHE A 133 -10.34 3.54 -0.34
N VAL A 134 -11.16 2.98 0.57
CA VAL A 134 -12.47 3.53 0.93
C VAL A 134 -12.35 4.34 2.22
N GLU A 135 -12.94 5.55 2.23
CA GLU A 135 -12.82 6.58 3.27
C GLU A 135 -13.22 6.13 4.70
N ASN A 136 -13.94 5.02 4.82
CA ASN A 136 -14.45 4.49 6.08
C ASN A 136 -13.43 3.68 6.89
N HIS A 137 -12.25 3.36 6.33
CA HIS A 137 -11.22 2.63 7.08
C HIS A 137 -10.48 3.58 8.05
N SER A 138 -10.59 3.31 9.35
CA SER A 138 -10.20 4.25 10.43
C SER A 138 -8.74 4.71 10.40
N VAL A 139 -7.84 3.89 9.85
CA VAL A 139 -6.39 4.13 9.77
C VAL A 139 -5.98 4.96 8.53
N ILE A 140 -6.92 5.30 7.64
CA ILE A 140 -6.62 5.85 6.29
C ILE A 140 -7.05 7.32 6.12
N LYS A 141 -7.66 7.91 7.16
CA LYS A 141 -8.45 9.16 7.16
C LYS A 141 -7.75 10.47 6.76
N LYS A 142 -6.46 10.44 6.41
CA LYS A 142 -5.79 11.56 5.74
C LYS A 142 -5.00 11.10 4.53
N TYR A 143 -4.23 10.02 4.66
CA TYR A 143 -3.19 9.62 3.71
C TYR A 143 -3.72 9.33 2.29
N PHE A 144 -4.71 8.46 2.15
CA PHE A 144 -5.35 8.11 0.87
C PHE A 144 -6.79 8.63 0.76
N THR A 145 -7.13 9.66 1.52
CA THR A 145 -8.48 10.25 1.51
C THR A 145 -8.69 11.12 0.27
N LYS A 146 -9.85 10.98 -0.37
CA LYS A 146 -10.29 11.83 -1.47
C LYS A 146 -10.82 13.15 -0.93
N GLN A 147 -10.35 14.25 -1.47
CA GLN A 147 -10.77 15.60 -1.09
C GLN A 147 -12.02 16.02 -1.90
N SER A 148 -12.69 17.09 -1.45
CA SER A 148 -13.88 17.63 -2.10
C SER A 148 -13.64 18.20 -3.51
N ASP A 149 -12.38 18.46 -3.90
CA ASP A 149 -11.98 18.82 -5.27
C ASP A 149 -11.81 17.60 -6.18
N GLY A 150 -12.08 16.38 -5.68
CA GLY A 150 -11.98 15.13 -6.39
C GLY A 150 -10.58 14.49 -6.41
N LYS A 151 -9.56 15.13 -5.80
CA LYS A 151 -8.17 14.63 -5.78
C LYS A 151 -7.85 13.92 -4.47
N TYR A 152 -6.87 13.02 -4.47
CA TYR A 152 -6.37 12.42 -3.24
C TYR A 152 -5.40 13.34 -2.49
N TYR A 153 -5.29 13.16 -1.18
CA TYR A 153 -4.32 13.89 -0.36
C TYR A 153 -2.89 13.65 -0.86
N LYS A 154 -2.47 12.38 -0.95
CA LYS A 154 -1.27 11.98 -1.70
C LYS A 154 -1.54 12.16 -3.20
N THR A 155 -0.90 13.15 -3.83
CA THR A 155 -1.16 13.55 -5.23
C THR A 155 -0.59 12.58 -6.26
N TRP A 156 0.24 11.63 -5.84
CA TRP A 156 0.76 10.56 -6.69
C TRP A 156 -0.16 9.34 -6.77
N TYR A 157 -1.20 9.29 -5.94
CA TYR A 157 -2.19 8.22 -5.93
C TYR A 157 -3.44 8.68 -6.70
N ASP A 158 -3.90 7.84 -7.62
CA ASP A 158 -4.99 8.13 -8.58
C ASP A 158 -6.33 7.46 -8.19
N GLY A 159 -6.33 6.61 -7.17
CA GLY A 159 -7.49 5.87 -6.69
C GLY A 159 -7.40 4.36 -6.86
N GLY A 160 -6.41 3.84 -7.58
CA GLY A 160 -6.26 2.41 -7.84
C GLY A 160 -7.34 1.83 -8.77
N THR A 161 -7.27 0.52 -8.96
CA THR A 161 -8.09 -0.25 -9.92
C THR A 161 -8.82 -1.44 -9.28
N SER A 162 -8.40 -1.94 -8.12
CA SER A 162 -9.04 -3.06 -7.41
C SER A 162 -9.15 -2.84 -5.90
N ALA A 163 -10.26 -3.27 -5.29
CA ALA A 163 -10.43 -3.23 -3.84
C ALA A 163 -9.65 -4.35 -3.12
N THR A 164 -9.37 -5.44 -3.82
CA THR A 164 -8.61 -6.61 -3.36
C THR A 164 -7.32 -6.69 -4.16
N ILE A 165 -6.20 -6.83 -3.45
CA ILE A 165 -4.87 -7.12 -4.01
C ILE A 165 -4.32 -8.22 -3.13
N ASP A 166 -4.05 -9.38 -3.72
CA ASP A 166 -3.50 -10.53 -3.02
C ASP A 166 -1.97 -10.45 -2.97
N ARG A 167 -1.33 -11.29 -2.15
CA ARG A 167 0.14 -11.27 -2.01
C ARG A 167 0.82 -11.63 -3.34
N GLU A 168 0.15 -12.44 -4.14
CA GLU A 168 0.61 -12.99 -5.41
C GLU A 168 0.59 -11.95 -6.54
N ASP A 169 -0.20 -10.88 -6.43
CA ASP A 169 -0.24 -9.74 -7.36
C ASP A 169 1.02 -8.85 -7.27
N PHE A 170 1.79 -8.98 -6.19
CA PHE A 170 3.06 -8.27 -6.04
C PHE A 170 4.18 -8.98 -6.81
N ASN A 171 5.06 -8.18 -7.40
CA ASN A 171 6.31 -8.71 -7.96
C ASN A 171 7.25 -9.21 -6.82
N ARG A 172 8.36 -9.88 -7.19
CA ARG A 172 9.32 -10.46 -6.23
C ARG A 172 9.81 -9.48 -5.15
N TYR A 173 9.95 -8.19 -5.48
CA TYR A 173 10.36 -7.15 -4.53
C TYR A 173 9.22 -6.78 -3.60
N GLY A 174 8.04 -6.47 -4.16
CA GLY A 174 6.84 -6.17 -3.40
C GLY A 174 6.47 -7.28 -2.40
N GLN A 175 6.50 -8.55 -2.81
CA GLN A 175 6.25 -9.68 -1.91
C GLN A 175 7.21 -9.69 -0.72
N LYS A 176 8.53 -9.58 -0.98
CA LYS A 176 9.54 -9.68 0.07
C LYS A 176 9.55 -8.46 0.99
N ASN A 177 9.27 -7.28 0.45
CA ASN A 177 9.16 -6.03 1.19
C ASN A 177 7.87 -5.98 2.02
N LEU A 178 6.77 -6.54 1.51
CA LEU A 178 5.53 -6.71 2.27
C LEU A 178 5.77 -7.58 3.51
N ASP A 179 6.41 -8.75 3.35
CA ASP A 179 6.73 -9.63 4.48
C ASP A 179 7.57 -8.90 5.56
N LEU A 180 8.56 -8.10 5.14
CA LEU A 180 9.42 -7.30 6.03
C LEU A 180 8.64 -6.20 6.77
N LEU A 181 7.80 -5.44 6.05
CA LEU A 181 7.01 -4.35 6.63
C LEU A 181 5.89 -4.87 7.56
N VAL A 182 5.26 -5.99 7.22
CA VAL A 182 4.28 -6.68 8.08
C VAL A 182 4.95 -7.14 9.37
N SER A 183 6.10 -7.82 9.28
CA SER A 183 6.89 -8.21 10.45
C SER A 183 7.24 -7.01 11.33
N ARG A 184 7.67 -5.90 10.72
CA ARG A 184 7.99 -4.65 11.44
C ARG A 184 6.77 -4.03 12.12
N ARG A 185 5.60 -4.06 11.47
CA ARG A 185 4.34 -3.57 12.06
C ARG A 185 3.93 -4.40 13.28
N GLU A 186 4.11 -5.73 13.23
CA GLU A 186 3.82 -6.66 14.34
C GLU A 186 4.80 -6.54 15.52
N GLU A 187 6.06 -6.17 15.27
CA GLU A 187 6.98 -5.76 16.34
C GLU A 187 6.49 -4.51 17.07
N LEU A 188 5.88 -3.58 16.34
CA LEU A 188 5.41 -2.27 16.83
C LEU A 188 3.98 -2.30 17.38
N SER A 189 3.31 -3.46 17.39
CA SER A 189 1.97 -3.64 17.96
C SER A 189 1.98 -4.24 19.37
N LYS A 190 3.16 -4.38 19.98
CA LYS A 190 3.42 -5.03 21.27
C LYS A 190 3.85 -4.00 22.32
#